data_AF-A0A8H9XUZ7-F1
#
_entry.id   AF-A0A8H9XUZ7-F1
#
_cell.length_a   1.000
_cell.length_b   1.000
_cell.length_c   1.000
_cell.angle_alpha   90.00
_cell.angle_beta   90.00
_cell.angle_gamma   90.00
#
_symmetry.space_group_name_H-M   'P 1'
#
loop_
_entity.id
_entity.type
_entity.pdbx_description
1 polymer ?
#
loop_
_entity_poly.entity_id
_entity_poly.type
_entity_poly.pdbx_seq_one_letter_code
_entity_poly.pdbx_strand_id
1 'polypeptide(L)'
;QPVGKPKLTLRRIGAGILDALISTMSPLIPAIIGGSMVKLLAMILEMSGVLTKGSPTLTILNVIGDGAFFFLPLMVAASAAIKFKTNMSLAIAIAGVLVHPSFIELMAKAAQGEHVEFALIPVTAVKYTYTVIPALVMTWCLSYIERWVDRITPAVTKNFLK
;
A
#
# COMPACT_ATOMS: atom_id res chain seq x y z
N GLN A 1 10.01 38.88 -4.51
CA GLN A 1 10.14 38.56 -3.08
C GLN A 1 10.46 37.07 -2.95
N PRO A 2 11.50 36.63 -2.24
CA PRO A 2 11.76 35.20 -2.11
C PRO A 2 10.71 34.64 -1.14
N VAL A 3 9.91 33.69 -1.63
CA VAL A 3 8.92 32.97 -0.82
C VAL A 3 9.69 32.17 0.24
N GLY A 4 9.72 32.70 1.47
CA GLY A 4 10.37 32.05 2.61
C GLY A 4 9.79 30.66 2.80
N LYS A 5 10.66 29.63 2.80
CA LYS A 5 10.26 28.23 3.02
C LYS A 5 9.41 28.17 4.30
N PRO A 6 8.12 27.83 4.20
CA PRO A 6 7.23 28.00 5.33
C PRO A 6 7.51 26.92 6.38
N LYS A 7 7.41 27.29 7.65
CA LYS A 7 7.72 26.43 8.81
C LYS A 7 6.87 25.15 8.77
N LEU A 8 7.52 23.99 8.94
CA LEU A 8 6.88 22.66 9.02
C LEU A 8 6.14 22.53 10.35
N THR A 9 4.85 22.86 10.38
CA THR A 9 3.96 22.62 11.53
C THR A 9 3.32 21.24 11.45
N LEU A 10 3.11 20.56 12.59
CA LEU A 10 2.49 19.23 12.67
C LEU A 10 1.13 19.16 11.91
N ARG A 11 0.33 20.23 12.03
CA ARG A 11 -0.94 20.38 11.30
C ARG A 11 -0.78 20.38 9.78
N ARG A 12 0.32 20.94 9.27
CA ARG A 12 0.61 21.01 7.83
C ARG A 12 1.11 19.68 7.27
N ILE A 13 1.85 18.92 8.08
CA ILE A 13 2.28 17.56 7.73
C ILE A 13 1.04 16.66 7.62
N GLY A 14 0.17 16.69 8.64
CA GLY A 14 -1.09 15.94 8.63
C GLY A 14 -2.00 16.30 7.45
N ALA A 15 -2.16 17.59 7.16
CA ALA A 15 -2.90 18.06 5.98
C ALA A 15 -2.27 17.56 4.66
N GLY A 16 -0.95 17.59 4.53
CA GLY A 16 -0.25 17.09 3.33
C GLY A 16 -0.38 15.58 3.12
N ILE A 17 -0.44 14.80 4.21
CA ILE A 17 -0.70 13.36 4.18
C ILE A 17 -2.15 13.08 3.78
N LEU A 18 -3.11 13.84 4.32
CA LEU A 18 -4.52 13.74 3.94
C LEU A 18 -4.75 14.12 2.47
N ASP A 19 -4.11 15.19 2.01
CA ASP A 19 -4.12 15.60 0.60
C ASP A 19 -3.48 14.53 -0.30
N ALA A 20 -2.40 13.88 0.17
CA ALA A 20 -1.80 12.76 -0.52
C ALA A 20 -2.80 11.61 -0.63
N LEU A 21 -3.45 11.23 0.47
CA LEU A 21 -4.47 10.18 0.50
C LEU A 21 -5.56 10.45 -0.53
N ILE A 22 -6.16 11.64 -0.50
CA ILE A 22 -7.20 12.05 -1.46
C ILE A 22 -6.67 11.98 -2.90
N SER A 23 -5.48 12.52 -3.18
CA SER A 23 -4.89 12.50 -4.52
C SER A 23 -4.57 11.10 -5.03
N THR A 24 -4.21 10.19 -4.12
CA THR A 24 -3.93 8.80 -4.46
C THR A 24 -5.18 7.96 -4.65
N MET A 25 -6.36 8.39 -4.19
CA MET A 25 -7.60 7.60 -4.35
C MET A 25 -8.23 7.76 -5.73
N SER A 26 -8.24 8.97 -6.31
CA SER A 26 -8.90 9.21 -7.61
C SER A 26 -8.53 8.23 -8.72
N PRO A 27 -7.24 7.90 -8.97
CA PRO A 27 -6.89 6.93 -10.01
C PRO A 27 -7.25 5.47 -9.67
N LEU A 28 -7.53 5.15 -8.40
CA LEU A 28 -7.88 3.80 -7.95
C LEU A 28 -9.39 3.52 -8.06
N ILE A 29 -10.22 4.56 -8.08
CA ILE A 29 -11.69 4.43 -8.12
C ILE A 29 -12.16 3.49 -9.23
N PRO A 30 -11.71 3.59 -10.50
CA PRO A 30 -12.19 2.70 -11.56
C PRO A 30 -11.83 1.23 -11.32
N ALA A 31 -10.62 0.95 -10.83
CA ALA A 31 -10.17 -0.40 -10.53
C ALA A 31 -10.97 -1.02 -9.38
N ILE A 32 -11.21 -0.24 -8.33
CA ILE A 32 -12.02 -0.62 -7.17
C ILE A 32 -13.47 -0.93 -7.59
N ILE A 33 -14.08 -0.04 -8.38
CA ILE A 33 -15.45 -0.26 -8.89
C ILE A 33 -15.50 -1.52 -9.75
N GLY A 34 -14.59 -1.68 -10.71
CA GLY A 34 -14.54 -2.86 -11.57
C GLY A 34 -14.40 -4.16 -10.79
N GLY A 35 -13.46 -4.22 -9.84
CA GLY A 35 -13.28 -5.39 -8.98
C GLY A 35 -14.51 -5.69 -8.13
N SER A 36 -15.09 -4.67 -7.47
CA SER A 36 -16.31 -4.82 -6.68
C SER A 36 -17.49 -5.34 -7.50
N MET A 37 -17.65 -4.90 -8.76
CA MET A 37 -18.73 -5.38 -9.62
C MET A 37 -18.60 -6.86 -9.96
N VAL A 38 -17.37 -7.34 -10.22
CA VAL A 38 -17.11 -8.78 -10.44
C VAL A 38 -17.40 -9.57 -9.16
N LYS A 39 -17.00 -9.06 -7.99
CA LYS A 39 -17.30 -9.70 -6.70
C LYS A 39 -18.81 -9.76 -6.41
N LEU A 40 -19.54 -8.69 -6.74
CA LEU A 40 -20.99 -8.66 -6.58
C LEU A 40 -21.67 -9.69 -7.50
N LEU A 41 -21.21 -9.82 -8.74
CA LEU A 41 -21.69 -10.86 -9.65
C LEU A 41 -21.42 -12.27 -9.10
N ALA A 42 -20.21 -12.52 -8.57
CA ALA A 42 -19.87 -13.79 -7.92
C ALA A 42 -20.82 -14.11 -6.76
N MET A 43 -21.09 -13.11 -5.92
CA MET A 43 -22.00 -13.23 -4.79
C MET A 43 -23.44 -13.55 -5.24
N ILE A 44 -23.94 -12.92 -6.30
CA ILE A 44 -25.27 -13.21 -6.85
C ILE A 44 -25.34 -14.63 -7.43
N LEU A 45 -24.30 -15.08 -8.13
CA LEU A 45 -24.22 -16.44 -8.69
C LEU A 45 -24.17 -17.51 -7.59
N GLU A 46 -23.52 -17.21 -6.47
CA GLU A 46 -23.52 -18.07 -5.29
C GLU A 46 -24.90 -18.10 -4.61
N MET A 47 -25.53 -16.94 -4.39
CA MET A 47 -26.83 -16.83 -3.73
C MET A 47 -27.99 -17.41 -4.54
N SER A 48 -27.92 -17.32 -5.87
CA SER A 48 -28.94 -17.87 -6.78
C SER A 48 -28.85 -19.39 -6.94
N GLY A 49 -27.83 -20.04 -6.36
CA GLY A 49 -27.64 -21.49 -6.44
C GLY A 49 -27.17 -21.98 -7.82
N VAL A 50 -26.89 -21.07 -8.76
CA VAL A 50 -26.36 -21.41 -10.10
C VAL A 50 -24.96 -22.01 -9.99
N LEU A 51 -24.16 -21.51 -9.04
CA LEU A 51 -22.85 -22.06 -8.72
C LEU A 51 -22.82 -22.56 -7.27
N THR A 52 -22.32 -23.77 -7.06
CA THR A 52 -22.11 -24.34 -5.73
C THR A 52 -21.08 -23.52 -4.95
N LYS A 53 -21.37 -23.30 -3.67
CA LYS A 53 -20.45 -22.66 -2.72
C LYS A 53 -19.09 -23.35 -2.75
N GLY A 54 -18.03 -22.56 -2.93
CA GLY A 54 -16.66 -23.08 -3.01
C GLY A 54 -16.27 -23.69 -4.35
N SER A 55 -17.09 -23.54 -5.41
CA SER A 55 -16.66 -23.95 -6.75
C SER A 55 -15.37 -23.20 -7.17
N PRO A 56 -14.47 -23.84 -7.95
CA PRO A 56 -13.26 -23.19 -8.45
C PRO A 56 -13.58 -21.90 -9.22
N THR A 57 -14.68 -21.91 -9.98
CA THR A 57 -15.17 -20.74 -10.73
C THR A 57 -15.51 -19.57 -9.81
N LEU A 58 -16.27 -19.80 -8.73
CA LEU A 58 -16.57 -18.75 -7.74
C LEU A 58 -15.30 -18.26 -7.05
N THR A 59 -14.35 -19.15 -6.77
CA THR A 59 -13.09 -18.79 -6.12
C THR A 59 -12.28 -17.84 -7.02
N ILE A 60 -12.13 -18.17 -8.31
CA ILE A 60 -11.45 -17.31 -9.28
C ILE A 60 -12.17 -15.96 -9.41
N LEU A 61 -13.50 -15.96 -9.49
CA LEU A 61 -14.28 -14.72 -9.62
C LEU A 61 -14.13 -13.81 -8.39
N ASN A 62 -14.11 -14.39 -7.19
CA ASN A 62 -13.83 -13.66 -5.95
C ASN A 62 -12.41 -13.11 -5.92
N VAL A 63 -11.40 -13.89 -6.33
CA VAL A 63 -10.00 -13.43 -6.40
C VAL A 63 -9.84 -12.27 -7.38
N ILE A 64 -10.48 -12.34 -8.54
CA ILE A 64 -10.49 -11.23 -9.51
C ILE A 64 -11.12 -9.98 -8.88
N GLY A 65 -12.27 -10.15 -8.21
CA GLY A 65 -12.96 -9.04 -7.58
C GLY A 65 -12.21 -8.42 -6.39
N ASP A 66 -11.45 -9.24 -5.65
CA ASP A 66 -10.63 -8.79 -4.53
C ASP A 66 -9.29 -8.21 -4.96
N GLY A 67 -8.80 -8.49 -6.17
CA GLY A 67 -7.46 -8.08 -6.63
C GLY A 67 -7.18 -6.59 -6.46
N ALA A 68 -8.11 -5.73 -6.87
CA ALA A 68 -7.96 -4.27 -6.73
C ALA A 68 -7.82 -3.84 -5.26
N PHE A 69 -8.54 -4.49 -4.34
CA PHE A 69 -8.46 -4.15 -2.93
C PHE A 69 -7.27 -4.81 -2.22
N PHE A 70 -6.88 -6.00 -2.65
CA PHE A 70 -5.74 -6.73 -2.12
C PHE A 70 -4.44 -5.98 -2.41
N PHE A 71 -4.27 -5.47 -3.64
CA PHE A 71 -3.10 -4.69 -4.07
C PHE A 71 -3.23 -3.18 -3.85
N LEU A 72 -4.23 -2.77 -3.06
CA LEU A 72 -4.47 -1.38 -2.72
C LEU A 72 -3.24 -0.68 -2.11
N PRO A 73 -2.48 -1.30 -1.18
CA PRO A 73 -1.22 -0.72 -0.69
C PRO A 73 -0.22 -0.36 -1.81
N LEU A 74 -0.11 -1.20 -2.85
CA LEU A 74 0.81 -0.97 -3.97
C LEU A 74 0.34 0.18 -4.86
N MET A 75 -0.95 0.21 -5.20
CA MET A 75 -1.51 1.28 -6.03
C MET A 75 -1.42 2.65 -5.34
N VAL A 76 -1.62 2.67 -4.03
CA VAL A 76 -1.42 3.85 -3.19
C VAL A 76 0.03 4.28 -3.21
N ALA A 77 0.97 3.37 -2.99
CA ALA A 77 2.39 3.67 -3.00
C ALA A 77 2.86 4.24 -4.35
N ALA A 78 2.38 3.67 -5.46
CA ALA A 78 2.67 4.18 -6.80
C ALA A 78 2.19 5.63 -6.98
N SER A 79 0.95 5.92 -6.58
CA SER A 79 0.36 7.26 -6.66
C SER A 79 1.04 8.25 -5.69
N ALA A 80 1.37 7.78 -4.48
CA ALA A 80 2.05 8.57 -3.46
C ALA A 80 3.48 8.91 -3.87
N ALA A 81 4.15 8.01 -4.60
CA ALA A 81 5.50 8.25 -5.12
C ALA A 81 5.55 9.44 -6.08
N ILE A 82 4.54 9.57 -6.94
CA ILE A 82 4.37 10.72 -7.85
C ILE A 82 4.17 12.00 -7.02
N LYS A 83 3.31 11.95 -6.00
CA LYS A 83 3.00 13.10 -5.13
C LYS A 83 4.23 13.57 -4.34
N PHE A 84 4.98 12.65 -3.74
CA PHE A 84 6.13 12.95 -2.91
C PHE A 84 7.44 13.12 -3.70
N LYS A 85 7.39 12.88 -5.02
CA LYS A 85 8.52 12.97 -5.95
C LYS A 85 9.68 12.06 -5.53
N THR A 86 9.37 10.79 -5.32
CA THR A 86 10.31 9.71 -4.97
C THR A 86 10.27 8.62 -6.04
N ASN A 87 11.26 7.72 -6.06
CA ASN A 87 11.30 6.62 -7.02
C ASN A 87 10.10 5.67 -6.85
N MET A 88 9.29 5.55 -7.91
CA MET A 88 8.08 4.73 -7.91
C MET A 88 8.38 3.25 -7.71
N SER A 89 9.45 2.72 -8.30
CA SER A 89 9.83 1.31 -8.17
C SER A 89 10.21 0.98 -6.73
N LEU A 90 10.95 1.86 -6.05
CA LEU A 90 11.30 1.69 -4.63
C LEU A 90 10.06 1.78 -3.73
N ALA A 91 9.16 2.73 -3.99
CA ALA A 91 7.91 2.86 -3.25
C ALA A 91 7.02 1.61 -3.38
N ILE A 92 6.88 1.07 -4.59
CA ILE A 92 6.14 -0.17 -4.85
C ILE A 92 6.82 -1.35 -4.17
N ALA A 93 8.15 -1.46 -4.23
CA ALA A 93 8.87 -2.55 -3.57
C ALA A 93 8.66 -2.56 -2.05
N ILE A 94 8.72 -1.39 -1.41
CA ILE A 94 8.46 -1.25 0.03
C ILE A 94 7.01 -1.60 0.38
N ALA A 95 6.05 -1.12 -0.40
CA ALA A 95 4.64 -1.49 -0.22
C ALA A 95 4.39 -2.98 -0.51
N GLY A 96 5.18 -3.58 -1.40
CA GLY A 96 5.19 -5.00 -1.72
C GLY A 96 5.43 -5.90 -0.51
N VAL A 97 6.24 -5.44 0.45
CA VAL A 97 6.47 -6.16 1.72
C VAL A 97 5.16 -6.36 2.49
N LEU A 98 4.24 -5.37 2.45
CA LEU A 98 2.96 -5.44 3.18
C LEU A 98 2.01 -6.51 2.62
N VAL A 99 2.18 -6.90 1.36
CA VAL A 99 1.38 -7.95 0.70
C VAL A 99 2.20 -9.21 0.44
N HIS A 100 3.43 -9.29 0.93
CA HIS A 100 4.30 -10.44 0.73
C HIS A 100 3.74 -11.65 1.48
N PRO A 101 3.67 -12.85 0.87
CA PRO A 101 3.06 -14.03 1.48
C PRO A 101 3.69 -14.38 2.83
N SER A 102 5.03 -14.37 2.93
CA SER A 102 5.71 -14.63 4.20
C SER A 102 5.38 -13.61 5.30
N PHE A 103 5.11 -12.36 4.94
CA PHE A 103 4.72 -11.33 5.90
C PHE A 103 3.26 -11.51 6.35
N ILE A 104 2.36 -11.86 5.41
CA ILE A 104 0.97 -12.20 5.70
C ILE A 104 0.89 -13.42 6.62
N GLU A 105 1.68 -14.47 6.36
CA GLU A 105 1.77 -15.67 7.19
C GLU A 105 2.29 -15.35 8.59
N LEU A 106 3.33 -14.52 8.70
CA LEU A 106 3.87 -14.08 9.98
C LEU A 106 2.82 -13.34 10.82
N MET A 107 2.08 -12.41 10.20
CA MET A 107 0.99 -11.70 10.88
C MET A 107 -0.20 -12.61 11.22
N ALA A 108 -0.45 -13.65 10.43
CA ALA A 108 -1.47 -14.65 10.73
C ALA A 108 -1.09 -15.51 11.95
N LYS A 109 0.19 -15.88 12.08
CA LYS A 109 0.73 -16.55 13.27
C LYS A 109 0.63 -15.68 14.51
N ALA A 110 1.01 -14.41 14.40
CA ALA A 110 0.81 -13.43 15.48
C ALA A 110 -0.67 -13.35 15.91
N ALA A 111 -1.61 -13.44 14.97
CA ALA A 111 -3.05 -13.40 15.27
C ALA A 111 -3.54 -14.65 16.03
N GLN A 112 -2.81 -15.76 15.93
CA GLN A 112 -3.08 -17.00 16.66
C GLN A 112 -2.41 -17.03 18.05
N GLY A 113 -1.74 -15.95 18.45
CA GLY A 113 -1.08 -15.82 19.75
C GLY A 113 0.39 -16.23 19.75
N GLU A 114 0.99 -16.55 18.59
CA GLU A 114 2.43 -16.77 18.51
C GLU A 114 3.19 -15.44 18.71
N HIS A 115 4.31 -15.51 19.45
CA HIS A 115 5.14 -14.33 19.67
C HIS A 115 5.93 -14.01 18.41
N VAL A 116 5.56 -12.92 17.75
CA VAL A 116 6.33 -12.37 16.63
C VAL A 116 7.08 -11.16 17.13
N GLU A 117 8.40 -11.20 17.04
CA GLU A 117 9.28 -10.09 17.42
C GLU A 117 10.05 -9.58 16.20
N PHE A 118 10.27 -8.27 16.17
CA PHE A 118 11.22 -7.64 15.28
C PHE A 118 12.24 -6.90 16.14
N ALA A 119 13.51 -7.32 16.08
CA ALA A 119 14.59 -6.70 16.85
C ALA A 119 14.27 -6.53 18.35
N LEU A 120 13.76 -7.59 18.99
CA LEU A 120 13.32 -7.63 20.41
C LEU A 120 12.08 -6.78 20.74
N ILE A 121 11.38 -6.26 19.73
CA ILE A 121 10.13 -5.51 19.91
C ILE A 121 8.96 -6.42 19.51
N PRO A 122 7.96 -6.64 20.38
CA PRO A 122 6.81 -7.45 20.04
C PRO A 122 5.98 -6.77 18.95
N VAL A 123 5.67 -7.51 17.90
CA VAL A 123 4.87 -7.05 16.78
C VAL A 123 3.45 -7.57 16.96
N THR A 124 2.49 -6.65 16.95
CA THR A 124 1.07 -7.00 17.04
C THR A 124 0.58 -7.53 15.70
N ALA A 125 -0.38 -8.45 15.78
CA ALA A 125 -0.99 -9.03 14.60
C ALA A 125 -1.83 -7.98 13.85
N VAL A 126 -1.38 -7.58 12.66
CA VAL A 126 -2.11 -6.62 11.83
C VAL A 126 -2.15 -7.11 10.38
N LYS A 127 -3.35 -7.08 9.77
CA LYS A 127 -3.53 -7.31 8.34
C LYS A 127 -3.41 -5.98 7.62
N TYR A 128 -2.36 -5.84 6.82
CA TYR A 128 -2.09 -4.63 6.04
C TYR A 128 -2.57 -4.70 4.59
N THR A 129 -2.95 -5.89 4.14
CA THR A 129 -3.75 -6.06 2.93
C THR A 129 -5.01 -5.19 3.08
N TYR A 130 -5.47 -4.55 2.01
CA TYR A 130 -6.62 -3.63 2.02
C TYR A 130 -6.41 -2.26 2.73
N THR A 131 -5.23 -1.97 3.29
CA THR A 131 -4.99 -0.71 4.02
C THR A 131 -4.15 0.31 3.24
N VAL A 132 -4.57 1.58 3.26
CA VAL A 132 -3.91 2.70 2.55
C VAL A 132 -2.81 3.35 3.41
N ILE A 133 -3.14 3.58 4.68
CA ILE A 133 -2.38 4.47 5.56
C ILE A 133 -0.92 4.01 5.72
N PRO A 134 -0.63 2.71 6.00
CA PRO A 134 0.74 2.26 6.18
C PRO A 134 1.59 2.46 4.93
N ALA A 135 1.07 2.10 3.74
CA ALA A 135 1.78 2.29 2.48
C ALA A 135 2.08 3.76 2.18
N LEU A 136 1.13 4.65 2.47
CA LEU A 136 1.30 6.09 2.28
C LEU A 136 2.37 6.66 3.22
N VAL A 137 2.33 6.29 4.51
CA VAL A 137 3.34 6.71 5.50
C VAL A 137 4.72 6.18 5.12
N MET A 138 4.83 4.91 4.70
CA MET A 138 6.10 4.33 4.25
C MET A 138 6.67 5.07 3.03
N THR A 139 5.82 5.40 2.04
CA THR A 139 6.23 6.15 0.85
C THR A 139 6.62 7.60 1.20
N TRP A 140 5.92 8.21 2.17
CA TRP A 140 6.27 9.52 2.69
C TRP A 140 7.65 9.49 3.36
N CYS A 141 7.90 8.53 4.25
CA CYS A 141 9.22 8.32 4.88
C CYS A 141 10.32 8.09 3.84
N LEU A 142 10.06 7.26 2.83
CA LEU A 142 10.98 7.01 1.71
C LEU A 142 11.38 8.32 1.03
N SER A 143 10.44 9.25 0.82
CA SER A 143 10.74 10.54 0.18
C SER A 143 11.73 11.41 0.97
N TYR A 144 11.80 11.28 2.31
CA TYR A 144 12.82 11.95 3.12
C TYR A 144 14.14 11.20 3.07
N ILE A 145 14.10 9.87 3.14
CA ILE A 145 15.29 9.01 3.10
C ILE A 145 16.01 9.19 1.78
N GLU A 146 15.31 9.10 0.64
CA GLU A 146 15.90 9.25 -0.70
C GLU A 146 16.59 10.61 -0.85
N ARG A 147 15.94 11.70 -0.40
CA ARG A 147 16.54 13.05 -0.43
C ARG A 147 17.78 13.18 0.45
N TRP A 148 17.82 12.47 1.57
CA TRP A 148 18.96 12.46 2.48
C TRP A 148 20.12 11.65 1.89
N VAL A 149 19.84 10.46 1.35
CA VAL A 149 20.81 9.61 0.65
C VAL A 149 21.38 10.31 -0.58
N ASP A 150 20.56 10.96 -1.39
CA ASP A 150 20.99 11.74 -2.57
C ASP A 150 21.90 12.92 -2.23
N ARG A 151 21.83 13.41 -0.98
CA ARG A 151 22.67 14.51 -0.47
C ARG A 151 24.05 14.01 -0.01
N ILE A 152 24.11 12.79 0.53
CA ILE A 152 25.35 12.17 1.00
C ILE A 152 26.11 11.54 -0.17
N THR A 153 25.39 11.04 -1.19
CA THR A 153 25.98 10.28 -2.29
C THR A 153 26.66 11.20 -3.31
N PRO A 154 27.98 11.08 -3.54
CA PRO A 154 28.69 11.82 -4.59
C PRO A 154 28.12 11.50 -5.98
N ALA A 155 28.18 12.47 -6.90
CA ALA A 155 27.58 12.36 -8.23
C ALA A 155 28.03 11.12 -9.04
N VAL A 156 29.23 10.60 -8.77
CA VAL A 156 29.85 9.46 -9.48
C VAL A 156 29.21 8.11 -9.11
N THR A 157 28.71 7.96 -7.88
CA THR A 157 28.07 6.73 -7.38
C THR A 157 26.55 6.73 -7.55
N LYS A 158 25.95 7.85 -7.98
CA LYS A 158 24.49 7.96 -8.13
C LYS A 158 23.89 6.95 -9.10
N ASN A 159 24.59 6.58 -10.16
CA ASN A 159 24.09 5.62 -11.15
C ASN A 159 24.08 4.16 -10.66
N PHE A 160 24.84 3.82 -9.62
CA PHE A 160 24.85 2.47 -9.04
C PHE A 160 23.88 2.31 -7.86
N LEU A 161 23.44 3.42 -7.26
CA LEU A 161 22.59 3.46 -6.06
C LEU A 161 21.13 3.86 -6.35
N LYS A 162 20.78 4.20 -7.60
CA LYS A 162 19.42 4.58 -8.02
C LYS A 162 18.69 3.48 -8.77
#